data_AF-A0ABD2X370-F1
#
_entry.id   AF-A0ABD2X370-F1
#
_cell.length_a   1.000
_cell.length_b   1.000
_cell.length_c   1.000
_cell.angle_alpha   90.00
_cell.angle_beta   90.00
_cell.angle_gamma   90.00
#
_symmetry.space_group_name_H-M   'P 1'
#
loop_
_entity.id
_entity.type
_entity.pdbx_description
1 polymer ?
#
loop_
_entity_poly.entity_id
_entity_poly.type
_entity_poly.pdbx_seq_one_letter_code
_entity_poly.pdbx_strand_id
1 'polypeptide(L)'
;MKSFCFLLVLAVCVINGLSQVSEVRAKCKAGESEGDCVKRVLEIFDNQCVRIIAGDFVTVQQCGTIHCGDNLRPIEGDDSKPYPYCCPTCEIIDKDKPYVIARTG
;
A
#
# COMPACT_ATOMS: atom_id res chain seq x y z
N MET A 1 5.28 -42.35 23.14
CA MET A 1 5.88 -41.28 23.98
C MET A 1 6.83 -40.47 23.11
N LYS A 2 6.63 -39.14 23.04
CA LYS A 2 7.63 -38.04 22.92
C LYS A 2 8.73 -38.19 21.83
N SER A 3 9.02 -37.25 20.95
CA SER A 3 8.82 -35.80 20.97
C SER A 3 9.07 -35.26 19.56
N PHE A 4 8.21 -34.36 19.11
CA PHE A 4 8.42 -33.47 17.97
C PHE A 4 9.56 -32.48 18.29
N CYS A 5 10.44 -32.21 17.34
CA CYS A 5 11.22 -30.96 17.28
C CYS A 5 11.07 -30.38 15.87
N PHE A 6 9.92 -29.75 15.64
CA PHE A 6 9.70 -28.86 14.50
C PHE A 6 10.46 -27.56 14.80
N LEU A 7 11.61 -27.36 14.15
CA LEU A 7 12.31 -26.07 14.12
C LEU A 7 11.53 -25.12 13.20
N LEU A 8 10.58 -24.39 13.81
CA LEU A 8 9.89 -23.27 13.19
C LEU A 8 10.87 -22.09 13.10
N VAL A 9 11.51 -21.93 11.95
CA VAL A 9 12.20 -20.70 11.58
C VAL A 9 11.13 -19.63 11.34
N LEU A 10 10.84 -18.84 12.38
CA LEU A 10 10.04 -17.63 12.26
C LEU A 10 10.86 -16.60 11.48
N ALA A 11 10.70 -16.60 10.16
CA ALA A 11 11.08 -15.46 9.33
C ALA A 11 10.25 -14.27 9.81
N VAL A 12 10.91 -13.32 10.49
CA VAL A 12 10.33 -12.04 10.87
C VAL A 12 10.13 -11.26 9.58
N CYS A 13 8.96 -11.40 8.96
CA CYS A 13 8.54 -10.49 7.92
C CYS A 13 8.35 -9.12 8.57
N VAL A 14 9.33 -8.23 8.39
CA VAL A 14 9.21 -6.79 8.63
C VAL A 14 8.25 -6.25 7.57
N ILE A 15 6.95 -6.50 7.75
CA ILE A 15 5.91 -5.90 6.92
C ILE A 15 5.61 -4.56 7.57
N ASN A 16 6.37 -3.54 7.18
CA ASN A 16 6.06 -2.15 7.50
C ASN A 16 4.59 -1.89 7.21
N GLY A 17 3.90 -1.25 8.16
CA GLY A 17 2.44 -1.08 8.18
C GLY A 17 1.90 -0.68 6.81
N LEU A 18 1.26 -1.64 6.16
CA LEU A 18 0.66 -1.47 4.85
C LEU A 18 -0.52 -0.50 4.98
N SER A 19 -0.39 0.70 4.41
CA SER A 19 -1.54 1.46 3.97
C SER A 19 -2.42 0.52 3.15
N GLN A 20 -3.73 0.50 3.40
CA GLN A 20 -4.65 -0.26 2.53
C GLN A 20 -4.44 0.24 1.10
N VAL A 21 -4.49 -0.62 0.09
CA VAL A 21 -4.38 -0.16 -1.32
C VAL A 21 -5.79 0.04 -1.84
N SER A 22 -6.09 1.25 -2.30
CA SER A 22 -7.32 1.51 -3.06
C SER A 22 -7.03 1.33 -4.54
N GLU A 23 -7.86 0.56 -5.25
CA GLU A 23 -7.68 0.31 -6.68
C GLU A 23 -8.83 0.90 -7.50
N VAL A 24 -8.49 1.72 -8.49
CA VAL A 24 -9.42 2.24 -9.49
C VAL A 24 -9.06 1.68 -10.86
N ARG A 25 -10.06 1.19 -11.60
CA ARG A 25 -9.87 0.72 -12.98
C ARG A 25 -10.41 1.74 -13.95
N ALA A 26 -9.56 2.24 -14.84
CA ALA A 26 -9.92 3.12 -15.93
C ALA A 26 -9.95 2.34 -17.25
N LYS A 27 -11.06 2.49 -17.99
CA LYS A 27 -11.18 1.96 -19.36
C LYS A 27 -10.50 2.91 -20.36
N CYS A 28 -9.78 2.33 -21.32
CA CYS A 28 -9.30 3.07 -22.49
C CYS A 28 -10.46 3.36 -23.45
N LYS A 29 -10.35 4.47 -24.19
CA LYS A 29 -11.33 4.81 -25.22
C LYS A 29 -11.16 3.90 -26.43
N ALA A 30 -12.23 3.70 -27.20
CA ALA A 30 -12.15 2.93 -28.44
C ALA A 30 -11.17 3.59 -29.42
N GLY A 31 -10.21 2.82 -29.93
CA GLY A 31 -9.18 3.31 -30.86
C GLY A 31 -8.04 4.11 -30.22
N GLU A 32 -8.04 4.28 -28.89
CA GLU A 32 -6.93 4.91 -28.16
C GLU A 32 -5.79 3.90 -27.98
N SER A 33 -4.53 4.36 -28.12
CA SER A 33 -3.38 3.51 -27.82
C SER A 33 -3.24 3.30 -26.31
N GLU A 34 -2.60 2.21 -25.89
CA GLU A 34 -2.33 1.96 -24.46
C GLU A 34 -1.53 3.11 -23.82
N GLY A 35 -0.52 3.63 -24.53
CA GLY A 35 0.31 4.74 -24.06
C GLY A 35 -0.49 6.03 -23.86
N ASP A 36 -1.38 6.36 -24.80
CA ASP A 36 -2.24 7.56 -24.69
C ASP A 36 -3.25 7.41 -23.55
N CYS A 37 -3.80 6.20 -23.38
CA CYS A 37 -4.69 5.87 -22.27
C CYS A 37 -3.98 6.03 -20.92
N VAL A 38 -2.77 5.49 -20.76
CA VAL A 38 -1.96 5.64 -19.54
C VAL A 38 -1.65 7.12 -19.28
N LYS A 39 -1.22 7.87 -20.30
CA LYS A 39 -0.91 9.29 -20.15
C LYS A 39 -2.12 10.10 -19.70
N ARG A 40 -3.28 9.89 -20.35
CA ARG A 40 -4.53 10.54 -19.96
C ARG A 40 -4.94 10.19 -18.53
N VAL A 41 -4.78 8.94 -18.11
CA VAL A 41 -5.09 8.54 -16.74
C VAL A 41 -4.10 9.18 -15.76
N LEU A 42 -2.79 9.23 -16.07
CA LEU A 42 -1.80 9.93 -15.24
C LEU A 42 -2.18 11.39 -15.02
N GLU A 43 -2.64 12.10 -16.05
CA GLU A 43 -3.08 13.50 -15.93
C GLU A 43 -4.28 13.69 -14.99
N ILE A 44 -5.15 12.68 -14.83
CA ILE A 44 -6.28 12.73 -13.88
C ILE A 44 -5.80 12.60 -12.43
N PHE A 45 -4.73 11.84 -12.22
CA PHE A 45 -4.15 11.57 -10.90
C PHE A 45 -2.88 12.40 -10.66
N ASP A 46 -2.70 13.49 -11.41
CA ASP A 46 -1.55 14.37 -11.25
C ASP A 46 -1.49 14.91 -9.81
N ASN A 47 -0.28 14.96 -9.24
CA ASN A 47 -0.03 15.31 -7.84
C ASN A 47 -0.68 14.39 -6.79
N GLN A 48 -1.08 13.17 -7.16
CA GLN A 48 -1.50 12.14 -6.20
C GLN A 48 -0.46 11.04 -6.06
N CYS A 49 -0.33 10.49 -4.84
CA CYS A 49 0.51 9.33 -4.59
C CYS A 49 -0.14 8.05 -5.17
N VAL A 50 0.17 7.77 -6.43
CA VAL A 50 -0.40 6.64 -7.17
C VAL A 50 0.65 5.81 -7.90
N ARG A 51 0.28 4.57 -8.21
CA ARG A 51 0.98 3.72 -9.18
C ARG A 51 0.01 3.31 -10.27
N ILE A 52 0.44 3.47 -11.52
CA ILE A 52 -0.31 3.04 -12.69
C ILE A 52 0.25 1.71 -13.21
N ILE A 53 -0.65 0.78 -13.51
CA ILE A 53 -0.36 -0.53 -14.08
C ILE A 53 -1.16 -0.65 -15.38
N ALA A 54 -0.46 -0.76 -16.50
CA ALA A 54 -1.07 -0.96 -17.82
C ALA A 54 -1.43 -2.44 -18.04
N GLY A 55 -2.47 -2.67 -18.84
CA GLY A 55 -3.02 -3.97 -19.21
C GLY A 55 -4.32 -3.79 -19.98
N ASP A 56 -5.19 -4.80 -20.01
CA ASP A 56 -6.52 -4.71 -20.65
C ASP A 56 -7.37 -3.52 -20.13
N PHE A 57 -7.06 -3.09 -18.90
CA PHE A 57 -7.52 -1.86 -18.28
C PHE A 57 -6.33 -1.16 -17.64
N VAL A 58 -6.37 0.18 -17.56
CA VAL A 58 -5.41 0.93 -16.75
C VAL A 58 -5.85 0.83 -15.29
N THR A 59 -5.04 0.18 -14.47
CA THR A 59 -5.28 0.08 -13.02
C THR A 59 -4.47 1.14 -12.30
N VAL A 60 -5.12 1.89 -11.42
CA VAL A 60 -4.51 2.92 -10.57
C VAL A 60 -4.59 2.44 -9.14
N GLN A 61 -3.42 2.21 -8.55
CA GLN A 61 -3.29 1.92 -7.12
C GLN A 61 -3.02 3.23 -6.40
N GLN A 62 -3.83 3.53 -5.38
CA GLN A 62 -3.73 4.73 -4.55
C GLN A 62 -3.50 4.33 -3.09
N CYS A 63 -2.98 5.26 -2.30
CA CYS A 63 -3.00 5.12 -0.86
C CYS A 63 -4.44 5.01 -0.36
N GLY A 64 -4.73 3.93 0.36
CA GLY A 64 -5.97 3.77 1.09
C GLY A 64 -5.86 4.34 2.50
N THR A 65 -6.98 4.29 3.20
CA THR A 65 -7.09 4.77 4.57
C THR A 65 -6.24 3.90 5.49
N ILE A 66 -5.54 4.55 6.42
CA ILE A 66 -4.78 3.86 7.45
C ILE A 66 -5.50 3.93 8.79
N HIS A 67 -5.60 2.78 9.44
CA HIS A 67 -6.07 2.67 10.81
C HIS A 67 -4.93 2.10 11.66
N CYS A 68 -4.34 2.94 12.50
CA CYS A 68 -3.29 2.51 13.43
C CYS A 68 -3.94 1.88 14.67
N GLY A 69 -3.49 0.68 15.03
CA GLY A 69 -3.93 0.02 16.26
C GLY A 69 -3.20 0.56 17.49
N ASP A 70 -3.36 -0.13 18.61
CA ASP A 70 -2.79 0.29 19.89
C ASP A 70 -1.25 0.40 19.82
N ASN A 71 -0.72 1.42 20.49
CA ASN A 71 0.71 1.77 20.54
C ASN A 71 1.32 2.15 19.17
N LEU A 72 0.48 2.48 18.19
CA LEU A 72 0.89 3.02 16.91
C LEU A 72 0.31 4.43 16.72
N ARG A 73 1.06 5.32 16.06
CA ARG A 73 0.57 6.63 15.61
C ARG A 73 0.60 6.71 14.09
N PRO A 74 -0.37 7.39 13.46
CA PRO A 74 -0.30 7.69 12.04
C PRO A 74 0.82 8.70 11.77
N ILE A 75 1.53 8.49 10.67
CA ILE A 75 2.46 9.44 10.07
C ILE A 75 1.91 9.81 8.70
N GLU A 76 1.94 11.11 8.39
CA GLU A 76 1.55 11.63 7.09
C GLU A 76 2.44 11.07 5.97
N GLY A 77 1.87 10.98 4.78
CA GLY A 77 2.59 10.62 3.57
C GLY A 77 3.64 11.67 3.20
N ASP A 78 4.63 11.26 2.42
CA ASP A 78 5.67 12.15 1.89
C ASP A 78 5.54 12.24 0.36
N ASP A 79 4.82 13.24 -0.12
CA ASP A 79 4.53 13.46 -1.55
C ASP A 79 5.78 13.67 -2.41
N SER A 80 6.95 13.90 -1.81
CA SER A 80 8.23 13.95 -2.53
C SER A 80 8.74 12.56 -2.97
N LYS A 81 8.19 11.49 -2.38
CA LYS A 81 8.57 10.11 -2.66
C LYS A 81 7.62 9.44 -3.66
N PRO A 82 8.09 8.43 -4.41
CA PRO A 82 7.20 7.66 -5.27
C PRO A 82 6.30 6.73 -4.46
N TYR A 83 5.16 6.33 -5.04
CA TYR A 83 4.34 5.26 -4.49
C TYR A 83 5.17 3.95 -4.32
N PRO A 84 5.00 3.19 -3.22
CA PRO A 84 4.05 3.39 -2.11
C PRO A 84 4.59 4.27 -0.97
N TYR A 85 5.79 4.83 -1.08
CA TYR A 85 6.46 5.54 0.02
C TYR A 85 5.89 6.92 0.31
N CYS A 86 5.15 7.51 -0.63
CA CYS A 86 4.34 8.70 -0.37
C CYS A 86 3.05 8.40 0.40
N CYS A 87 2.71 7.14 0.68
CA CYS A 87 1.52 6.82 1.44
C CYS A 87 1.72 7.03 2.96
N PRO A 88 0.65 7.41 3.70
CA PRO A 88 0.69 7.49 5.15
C PRO A 88 0.92 6.11 5.76
N THR A 89 1.67 6.06 6.86
CA THR A 89 2.06 4.81 7.54
C THR A 89 1.80 4.89 9.05
N CYS A 90 1.94 3.77 9.77
CA CYS A 90 1.88 3.74 11.22
C CYS A 90 3.28 3.55 11.80
N GLU A 91 3.63 4.32 12.81
CA GLU A 91 4.88 4.19 13.56
C GLU A 91 4.62 3.82 15.02
N ILE A 92 5.51 3.02 15.58
CA ILE A 92 5.48 2.62 17.00
C ILE A 92 5.77 3.83 17.89
N ILE A 93 4.89 4.06 18.87
CA ILE A 93 5.03 5.15 19.85
C ILE A 93 6.04 4.74 20.94
N ASP A 94 5.85 3.55 21.53
CA ASP A 94 6.67 3.02 22.61
C ASP A 94 7.22 1.64 22.23
N LYS A 95 8.53 1.54 22.09
CA LYS A 95 9.20 0.30 21.63
C LYS A 95 9.12 -0.83 22.65
N ASP A 96 8.84 -0.50 23.92
CA ASP A 96 8.81 -1.47 25.02
C ASP A 96 7.39 -2.03 25.26
N LYS A 97 6.39 -1.55 24.51
CA LYS A 97 5.01 -2.01 24.58
C LYS A 97 4.63 -2.86 23.36
N PRO A 98 3.76 -3.88 23.55
CA PRO A 98 3.19 -4.59 22.42
C PRO A 98 2.39 -3.62 21.54
N TYR A 99 2.39 -3.88 20.23
CA TYR A 99 1.56 -3.15 19.27
C TYR A 99 0.76 -4.15 18.45
N VAL A 100 -0.45 -3.75 18.05
CA VAL A 100 -1.30 -4.54 17.15
C VAL A 100 -1.46 -3.74 15.87
N ILE A 101 -1.04 -4.31 14.74
CA ILE A 101 -1.38 -3.75 13.44
C ILE A 101 -2.86 -4.07 13.22
N ALA A 102 -3.72 -3.05 13.22
CA ALA A 102 -5.13 -3.23 12.93
C ALA A 102 -5.29 -3.73 11.48
N ARG A 103 -5.47 -5.05 11.31
CA ARG A 103 -5.90 -5.63 10.04
C ARG A 103 -7.41 -5.44 9.96
N THR A 104 -7.86 -4.37 9.33
CA THR A 104 -9.25 -4.26 8.91
C THR A 104 -9.32 -4.74 7.47
N GLY A 105 -10.00 -5.89 7.28
CA GLY A 105 -10.31 -6.47 5.98
C GLY A 105 -11.51 -5.81 5.32
#